data_AF-A0A081BA41-F1
#
_entry.id   AF-A0A081BA41-F1
#
_cell.length_a   1.000
_cell.length_b   1.000
_cell.length_c   1.000
_cell.angle_alpha   90.00
_cell.angle_beta   90.00
_cell.angle_gamma   90.00
#
_symmetry.space_group_name_H-M   'P 1'
#
loop_
_entity.id
_entity.type
_entity.pdbx_description
1 polymer ?
#
loop_
_entity_poly.entity_id
_entity_poly.type
_entity_poly.pdbx_seq_one_letter_code
_entity_poly.pdbx_strand_id
1 'polypeptide(L)' 'MKALLNWRMGAAVLALTVAAGCGSTQTTTATTGQQLTDLNQALESGAITWEEYSEQKEAILDRND' A
#
# COMPACT_ATOMS: atom_id res chain seq x y z
N MET A 1 -36.21 10.85 25.17
CA MET A 1 -36.82 12.10 24.67
C MET A 1 -35.69 13.01 24.21
N LYS A 2 -35.79 13.48 22.97
CA LYS A 2 -34.79 14.24 22.22
C LYS A 2 -34.58 15.63 22.83
N ALA A 3 -33.32 16.03 23.02
CA ALA A 3 -32.87 17.42 22.99
C ALA A 3 -31.68 17.42 22.01
N LEU A 4 -31.95 17.56 20.71
CA LEU A 4 -31.86 18.85 20.00
C LEU A 4 -30.44 19.43 20.15
N LEU A 5 -29.52 18.96 19.32
CA LEU A 5 -29.23 19.56 18.02
C LEU A 5 -28.56 20.94 18.16
N ASN A 6 -27.23 20.88 18.22
CA ASN A 6 -26.33 21.64 17.35
C ASN A 6 -26.33 23.17 17.49
N TRP A 7 -25.44 23.69 18.33
CA TRP A 7 -24.90 25.05 18.18
C TRP A 7 -23.40 24.98 17.89
N ARG A 8 -23.09 24.92 16.60
CA ARG A 8 -22.00 25.61 15.92
C ARG A 8 -20.64 25.61 16.66
N MET A 9 -19.83 24.63 16.26
CA MET A 9 -18.46 24.85 15.77
C MET A 9 -17.74 26.08 16.32
N GLY A 10 -16.92 25.86 17.34
CA GLY A 10 -15.92 26.81 17.84
C GLY A 10 -14.75 26.09 18.51
N ALA A 11 -14.46 24.84 18.14
CA ALA A 11 -13.33 24.08 18.67
C ALA A 11 -12.11 24.30 17.76
N ALA A 12 -11.58 25.53 17.76
CA ALA A 12 -10.24 25.81 17.29
C ALA A 12 -9.24 25.34 18.35
N VAL A 13 -9.02 24.03 18.46
CA VAL A 13 -7.88 23.47 19.20
C VAL A 13 -7.04 22.70 18.20
N LEU A 14 -6.14 23.47 17.61
CA LEU A 14 -5.11 23.11 16.65
C LEU A 14 -4.02 22.32 17.41
N ALA A 15 -4.33 21.08 17.81
CA ALA A 15 -3.36 20.16 18.39
C ALA A 15 -2.64 19.41 17.27
N LEU A 16 -1.73 20.11 16.62
CA LEU A 16 -0.81 19.58 15.62
C LEU A 16 0.29 18.77 16.32
N THR A 17 -0.01 17.56 16.79
CA THR A 17 1.02 16.58 17.16
C THR A 17 1.40 15.80 15.90
N VAL A 18 2.25 16.40 15.05
CA VAL A 18 3.00 15.62 14.07
C VAL A 18 4.01 14.81 14.87
N ALA A 19 3.63 13.59 15.24
CA ALA A 19 4.61 12.57 15.58
C ALA A 19 5.43 12.33 14.31
N ALA A 20 6.59 12.99 14.26
CA ALA A 20 7.68 12.66 13.36
C ALA A 20 8.23 11.28 13.77
N GLY A 21 7.42 10.24 13.53
CA GLY A 21 7.86 8.87 13.50
C GLY A 21 8.58 8.67 12.18
N CYS A 22 9.89 8.83 12.24
CA CYS A 22 10.88 8.44 11.24
C CYS A 22 10.43 7.17 10.50
N GLY A 23 9.83 7.35 9.32
CA GLY A 23 9.58 6.26 8.40
C GLY A 23 10.93 5.82 7.86
N SER A 24 11.50 4.76 8.41
CA SER A 24 12.55 4.05 7.71
C SER A 24 11.90 3.49 6.44
N THR A 25 11.99 4.22 5.34
CA THR A 25 11.81 3.63 4.02
C THR A 25 12.96 2.65 3.86
N GLN A 26 12.76 1.43 4.37
CA GLN A 26 13.55 0.29 3.94
C GLN A 26 13.20 0.12 2.47
N THR A 27 13.99 0.74 1.61
CA THR A 27 14.03 0.40 0.20
C THR A 27 14.65 -0.99 0.14
N THR A 28 13.86 -2.00 0.47
CA THR A 28 14.19 -3.38 0.16
C THR A 28 14.13 -3.43 -1.35
N THR A 29 15.27 -3.26 -2.01
CA THR A 29 15.39 -3.60 -3.42
C THR A 29 15.10 -5.08 -3.51
N ALA A 30 13.82 -5.41 -3.72
CA ALA A 30 13.39 -6.78 -3.89
C ALA A 30 14.17 -7.34 -5.09
N THR A 31 14.91 -8.41 -4.86
CA THR A 31 15.63 -9.08 -5.95
C THR A 31 14.60 -9.60 -6.96
N THR A 32 15.01 -9.78 -8.21
CA THR A 32 14.15 -10.32 -9.27
C THR A 32 13.45 -11.61 -8.84
N GLY A 33 14.17 -12.48 -8.11
CA GLY A 33 13.61 -13.71 -7.54
C GLY A 33 12.50 -13.47 -6.51
N GLN A 34 12.62 -12.45 -5.66
CA GLN A 34 11.57 -12.08 -4.70
C GLN A 34 10.34 -11.53 -5.42
N GLN A 35 10.53 -10.66 -6.41
CA GLN A 35 9.42 -10.10 -7.20
C GLN A 35 8.63 -11.20 -7.92
N LEU A 36 9.33 -12.19 -8.49
CA LEU A 36 8.69 -13.34 -9.13
C LEU A 36 7.98 -14.26 -8.14
N THR A 37 8.53 -14.41 -6.93
CA THR A 37 7.91 -15.21 -5.86
C THR A 37 6.61 -14.57 -5.38
N ASP A 38 6.64 -13.26 -5.11
CA ASP A 38 5.47 -12.49 -4.68
C ASP A 38 4.38 -12.50 -5.76
N LEU A 39 4.78 -12.36 -7.03
CA LEU A 39 3.87 -12.42 -8.16
C LEU A 39 3.21 -13.81 -8.29
N ASN A 40 3.96 -14.89 -8.08
CA ASN A 40 3.39 -16.24 -8.07
C ASN A 40 2.41 -16.45 -6.91
N GLN A 41 2.74 -15.95 -5.71
CA GLN A 41 1.84 -16.01 -4.56
C GLN A 41 0.54 -15.26 -4.81
N ALA A 42 0.59 -14.11 -5.49
CA ALA A 42 -0.60 -13.36 -5.85
C ALA A 42 -1.51 -14.14 -6.82
N LEU A 43 -0.93 -14.91 -7.74
CA LEU A 43 -1.69 -15.79 -8.64
C LEU A 43 -2.32 -16.94 -7.86
N GLU A 44 -1.56 -17.61 -6.99
CA GLU A 44 -2.04 -18.73 -6.16
C GLU A 44 -3.12 -18.30 -5.16
N SER A 45 -3.03 -17.07 -4.64
CA SER A 45 -4.05 -16.51 -3.75
C SER A 45 -5.29 -16.00 -4.50
N GLY A 46 -5.28 -16.02 -5.84
CA GLY A 46 -6.34 -15.44 -6.67
C GLY A 46 -6.45 -13.92 -6.57
N ALA A 47 -5.39 -13.24 -6.14
CA ALA A 47 -5.33 -11.78 -6.11
C ALA A 47 -5.12 -11.18 -7.51
N ILE A 48 -4.52 -11.96 -8.42
CA ILE A 48 -4.37 -11.65 -9.84
C ILE A 48 -4.81 -12.83 -10.71
N THR A 49 -5.09 -12.55 -11.96
CA THR A 49 -5.37 -13.54 -13.00
C THR A 49 -4.07 -14.05 -13.65
N TRP A 50 -4.18 -15.15 -14.41
CA TRP A 50 -3.04 -15.70 -15.15
C TRP A 50 -2.48 -14.71 -16.19
N GLU A 51 -3.35 -13.92 -16.82
CA GLU A 51 -2.96 -12.93 -17.83
C GLU A 51 -2.12 -11.82 -17.18
N GLU A 52 -2.60 -11.25 -16.07
CA GLU A 52 -1.86 -10.27 -15.28
C GLU A 52 -0.54 -10.82 -14.72
N TYR A 53 -0.50 -12.11 -14.34
CA TYR A 53 0.73 -12.77 -13.93
C TYR A 53 1.75 -12.81 -15.08
N SER A 54 1.32 -13.19 -16.29
CA SER A 54 2.21 -13.32 -17.44
C SER A 54 2.83 -11.99 -17.83
N GLU A 55 2.01 -10.93 -17.94
CA GLU A 55 2.49 -9.59 -18.30
C GLU A 55 3.49 -9.04 -17.27
N GLN A 56 3.18 -9.19 -15.98
CA GLN A 56 4.05 -8.72 -14.92
C GLN A 56 5.36 -9.53 -14.83
N LYS A 57 5.30 -10.83 -15.09
CA LYS A 57 6.48 -11.69 -15.13
C LYS A 57 7.43 -11.28 -16.26
N GLU A 58 6.89 -11.03 -17.45
CA GLU A 58 7.65 -10.56 -18.60
C GLU A 58 8.31 -9.21 -18.30
N ALA A 59 7.56 -8.25 -17.76
CA ALA A 59 8.09 -6.94 -17.38
C ALA A 59 9.21 -7.01 -16.32
N ILE A 60 9.13 -7.96 -15.38
CA ILE A 60 10.18 -8.19 -14.37
C ILE A 60 11.45 -8.77 -15.02
N LEU A 61 11.30 -9.69 -15.98
CA LEU A 61 12.43 -10.32 -16.67
C LEU A 61 13.11 -9.34 -17.63
N ASP A 62 12.36 -8.60 -18.43
CA ASP A 62 12.86 -7.57 -19.35
C ASP A 62 13.69 -6.49 -18.65
N ARG A 63 13.36 -6.18 -17.40
CA ARG A 63 14.10 -5.19 -16.60
C ARG A 63 15.47 -5.71 -16.14
N ASN A 64 15.71 -7.01 -16.17
CA ASN A 64 16.90 -7.67 -15.61
C ASN A 64 17.79 -8.38 -16.65
N ASP A 65 17.42 -8.37 -17.93
CA ASP A 65 18.27 -8.73 -19.07
C ASP A 65 19.19 -7.55 -19.50
#